data_AF-A0A7S0VE69-F1
#
_entry.id   AF-A0A7S0VE69-F1
#
_cell.length_a   1.000
_cell.length_b   1.000
_cell.length_c   1.000
_cell.angle_alpha   90.00
_cell.angle_beta   90.00
_cell.angle_gamma   90.00
#
_symmetry.space_group_name_H-M   'P 1'
#
loop_
_entity.id
_entity.type
_entity.pdbx_description
1 polymer ?
#
loop_
_entity_poly.entity_id
_entity_poly.type
_entity_poly.pdbx_seq_one_letter_code
_entity_poly.pdbx_strand_id
1 'polypeptide(L)'
;MGVGVDGGKLAGKSNEKTGEKPNFSKSTSKAGSKAKSSSSPSSSSTTTHTCGPLALVLQYLEMLRRVGPQLWIWQELKAVSDMRFRFAEEECAMEFTSHLASTLLSPFLDPSHVLCAESIYQDWEPQHVLQILDCMDPRKEGVAMRVDLSTKKFGEAKAALRRMAQATGAALTEDREPWFDFEFCAVDIPSIMVAEALPSHSPMPEELHLPPRNPFLPTDFSLRCEAGLGGTGGEEKGGEEKGGEEKG
;
A
#
# COMPACT_ATOMS: atom_id res chain seq x y z
N MET A 1 -38.00 -46.42 39.82
CA MET A 1 -37.94 -45.44 40.92
C MET A 1 -37.90 -44.08 40.23
N GLY A 2 -38.99 -43.32 40.08
CA GLY A 2 -39.79 -42.73 41.17
C GLY A 2 -38.83 -41.85 41.99
N VAL A 3 -38.90 -40.52 41.99
CA VAL A 3 -40.07 -39.68 42.23
C VAL A 3 -39.77 -38.26 41.71
N GLY A 4 -40.73 -37.61 41.05
CA GLY A 4 -40.78 -36.14 41.00
C GLY A 4 -41.47 -35.59 42.24
N VAL A 5 -41.40 -34.28 42.51
CA VAL A 5 -42.49 -33.47 43.09
C VAL A 5 -42.19 -31.98 42.86
N ASP A 6 -43.14 -31.35 42.17
CA ASP A 6 -43.72 -30.00 42.28
C ASP A 6 -43.02 -28.82 42.97
N GLY A 7 -43.04 -27.69 42.25
CA GLY A 7 -44.12 -26.70 42.43
C GLY A 7 -43.84 -25.52 43.35
N GLY A 8 -43.95 -24.31 42.82
CA GLY A 8 -43.95 -23.09 43.64
C GLY A 8 -43.92 -21.79 42.84
N LYS A 9 -45.09 -21.37 42.36
CA LYS A 9 -45.33 -20.05 41.75
C LYS A 9 -45.46 -19.00 42.85
N LEU A 10 -44.66 -17.93 42.80
CA LEU A 10 -44.93 -16.70 43.55
C LEU A 10 -44.78 -15.48 42.62
N ALA A 11 -45.88 -14.75 42.47
CA ALA A 11 -45.94 -13.45 41.82
C ALA A 11 -45.51 -12.37 42.81
N GLY A 12 -44.65 -11.46 42.37
CA GLY A 12 -44.35 -10.20 43.05
C GLY A 12 -44.36 -9.07 42.02
N LYS A 13 -45.36 -8.19 42.12
CA LYS A 13 -45.38 -6.88 41.46
C LYS A 13 -44.72 -5.88 42.40
N SER A 14 -43.77 -5.09 41.91
CA SER A 14 -43.48 -3.75 42.46
C SER A 14 -42.78 -2.85 41.46
N ASN A 15 -43.23 -1.60 41.47
CA ASN A 15 -42.99 -0.43 40.63
C ASN A 15 -41.53 0.01 40.36
N GLU A 16 -41.35 0.54 39.14
CA GLU A 16 -40.88 1.91 38.79
C GLU A 16 -39.67 2.50 39.53
N LYS A 17 -38.57 2.71 38.78
CA LYS A 17 -37.94 4.04 38.60
C LYS A 17 -36.73 4.00 37.64
N THR A 18 -36.87 4.80 36.57
CA THR A 18 -35.87 5.74 36.01
C THR A 18 -34.39 5.51 36.35
N GLY A 19 -33.59 5.29 35.31
CA GLY A 19 -32.14 5.46 35.31
C GLY A 19 -31.60 5.48 33.89
N GLU A 20 -31.42 6.68 33.34
CA GLU A 20 -30.68 6.94 32.10
C GLU A 20 -29.35 6.20 32.10
N LYS A 21 -29.04 5.50 31.01
CA LYS A 21 -27.69 5.01 30.74
C LYS A 21 -26.97 6.01 29.82
N PRO A 22 -25.77 6.49 30.18
CA PRO A 22 -25.05 7.47 29.38
C PRO A 22 -24.52 6.85 28.08
N ASN A 23 -24.75 7.56 26.98
CA ASN A 23 -24.12 7.32 25.69
C ASN A 23 -22.60 7.49 25.82
N PHE A 24 -21.85 6.40 25.64
CA PHE A 24 -20.39 6.46 25.49
C PHE A 24 -20.05 6.33 24.01
N SER A 25 -19.88 7.47 23.35
CA SER A 25 -19.37 7.55 21.98
C SER A 25 -17.91 7.09 21.95
N LYS A 26 -17.64 5.89 21.44
CA LYS A 26 -16.29 5.46 21.05
C LYS A 26 -16.06 5.81 19.59
N SER A 27 -15.46 6.98 19.34
CA SER A 27 -14.73 7.24 18.11
C SER A 27 -13.43 6.44 18.17
N THR A 28 -13.31 5.40 17.34
CA THR A 28 -12.04 4.73 17.10
C THR A 28 -11.70 4.90 15.62
N SER A 29 -10.69 5.71 15.36
CA SER A 29 -10.03 5.86 14.07
C SER A 29 -9.28 4.57 13.77
N LYS A 30 -9.73 3.83 12.77
CA LYS A 30 -9.08 2.62 12.30
C LYS A 30 -8.10 3.00 11.19
N ALA A 31 -6.83 3.21 11.55
CA ALA A 31 -5.73 3.25 10.59
C ALA A 31 -5.46 1.82 10.12
N GLY A 32 -5.89 1.50 8.90
CA GLY A 32 -5.66 0.21 8.27
C GLY A 32 -4.36 0.22 7.47
N SER A 33 -3.46 -0.72 7.77
CA SER A 33 -2.36 -1.10 6.90
C SER A 33 -2.91 -1.53 5.53
N LYS A 34 -2.55 -0.77 4.50
CA LYS A 34 -2.91 -1.08 3.11
C LYS A 34 -2.05 -2.23 2.59
N ALA A 35 -2.67 -3.39 2.37
CA ALA A 35 -2.19 -4.32 1.36
C ALA A 35 -2.25 -3.62 -0.01
N LYS A 36 -1.20 -3.78 -0.84
CA LYS A 36 -1.15 -3.22 -2.19
C LYS A 36 -2.23 -3.88 -3.05
N SER A 37 -3.40 -3.26 -3.16
CA SER A 37 -4.42 -3.60 -4.13
C SER A 37 -4.42 -2.56 -5.25
N SER A 38 -4.17 -2.99 -6.49
CA SER A 38 -4.37 -2.15 -7.67
C SER A 38 -5.86 -2.16 -8.02
N SER A 39 -6.59 -1.11 -7.66
CA SER A 39 -7.97 -0.90 -8.09
C SER A 39 -8.02 0.11 -9.24
N SER A 40 -8.60 -0.30 -10.37
CA SER A 40 -8.75 0.55 -11.57
C SER A 40 -10.24 0.85 -11.80
N PRO A 41 -10.66 2.11 -11.92
CA PRO A 41 -12.02 2.46 -12.34
C PRO A 41 -12.20 2.28 -13.86
N SER A 42 -13.33 1.71 -14.29
CA SER A 42 -13.63 1.44 -15.70
C SER A 42 -14.03 2.72 -16.45
N SER A 43 -13.28 3.08 -17.50
CA SER A 43 -13.68 4.10 -18.48
C SER A 43 -14.06 3.44 -19.81
N SER A 44 -15.10 3.98 -20.45
CA SER A 44 -15.66 3.48 -21.70
C SER A 44 -14.90 4.07 -22.91
N SER A 45 -13.98 3.30 -23.50
CA SER A 45 -13.55 3.54 -24.88
C SER A 45 -13.13 2.23 -25.55
N THR A 46 -13.55 2.08 -26.79
CA THR A 46 -13.51 0.87 -27.61
C THR A 46 -12.15 0.66 -28.26
N THR A 47 -11.43 -0.38 -27.82
CA THR A 47 -10.41 -1.06 -28.63
C THR A 47 -10.64 -2.57 -28.53
N THR A 48 -10.83 -3.19 -29.68
CA THR A 48 -11.26 -4.57 -29.87
C THR A 48 -10.09 -5.54 -29.67
N HIS A 49 -9.64 -5.75 -28.44
CA HIS A 49 -8.94 -6.99 -28.03
C HIS A 49 -9.21 -7.23 -26.53
N THR A 50 -9.92 -8.33 -26.27
CA THR A 50 -10.09 -9.09 -25.01
C THR A 50 -9.29 -8.57 -23.81
N CYS A 51 -9.92 -7.92 -22.81
CA CYS A 51 -9.27 -7.79 -21.49
C CYS A 51 -10.16 -7.17 -20.39
N GLY A 52 -10.64 -7.96 -19.44
CA GLY A 52 -11.05 -7.41 -18.15
C GLY A 52 -9.83 -6.88 -17.37
N PRO A 53 -10.02 -6.11 -16.27
CA PRO A 53 -8.92 -5.53 -15.49
C PRO A 53 -7.84 -6.55 -15.07
N LEU A 54 -8.24 -7.79 -14.75
CA LEU A 54 -7.31 -8.86 -14.39
C LEU A 54 -6.33 -9.19 -15.52
N ALA A 55 -6.84 -9.31 -16.75
CA ALA A 55 -6.00 -9.70 -17.88
C ALA A 55 -5.01 -8.58 -18.25
N LEU A 56 -5.38 -7.30 -18.05
CA LEU A 56 -4.45 -6.17 -18.21
C LEU A 56 -3.32 -6.22 -17.17
N VAL A 57 -3.64 -6.52 -15.90
CA VAL A 57 -2.63 -6.66 -14.84
C VAL A 57 -1.67 -7.80 -15.17
N LEU A 58 -2.19 -8.96 -15.60
CA LEU A 58 -1.38 -10.10 -15.99
C LEU A 58 -0.46 -9.78 -17.18
N GLN A 59 -0.99 -9.12 -18.22
CA GLN A 59 -0.21 -8.67 -19.37
C GLN A 59 0.87 -7.66 -18.96
N TYR A 60 0.57 -6.74 -18.05
CA TYR A 60 1.58 -5.80 -17.56
C TYR A 60 2.70 -6.54 -16.78
N LEU A 61 2.37 -7.52 -15.95
CA LEU A 61 3.36 -8.37 -15.28
C LEU A 61 4.23 -9.16 -16.28
N GLU A 62 3.64 -9.65 -17.37
CA GLU A 62 4.38 -10.28 -18.47
C GLU A 62 5.31 -9.29 -19.18
N MET A 63 4.87 -8.04 -19.43
CA MET A 63 5.72 -6.99 -19.98
C MET A 63 6.93 -6.73 -19.07
N LEU A 64 6.70 -6.58 -17.76
CA LEU A 64 7.77 -6.37 -16.78
C LEU A 64 8.78 -7.52 -16.76
N ARG A 65 8.32 -8.77 -16.92
CA ARG A 65 9.21 -9.94 -17.02
C ARG A 65 10.05 -9.92 -18.31
N ARG A 66 9.47 -9.52 -19.44
CA ARG A 66 10.18 -9.43 -20.73
C ARG A 66 11.22 -8.30 -20.76
N VAL A 67 10.87 -7.14 -20.21
CA VAL A 67 11.75 -5.96 -20.17
C VAL A 67 12.82 -6.08 -19.09
N GLY A 68 12.48 -6.72 -17.97
CA GLY A 68 13.37 -6.91 -16.84
C GLY A 68 13.60 -5.65 -15.99
N PRO A 69 14.29 -5.81 -14.85
CA PRO A 69 14.52 -4.73 -13.90
C PRO A 69 15.37 -3.61 -14.49
N GLN A 70 14.89 -2.37 -14.35
CA GLN A 70 15.52 -1.19 -14.92
C GLN A 70 16.29 -0.40 -13.86
N LEU A 71 17.61 -0.29 -14.03
CA LEU A 71 18.47 0.45 -13.09
C LEU A 71 18.04 1.92 -12.95
N TRP A 72 17.66 2.57 -14.05
CA TRP A 72 17.27 3.97 -14.01
C TRP A 72 16.01 4.20 -13.16
N ILE A 73 15.04 3.28 -13.17
CA ILE A 73 13.84 3.35 -12.31
C ILE A 73 14.25 3.25 -10.83
N TRP A 74 15.17 2.33 -10.51
CA TRP A 74 15.68 2.20 -9.15
C TRP A 74 16.41 3.45 -8.68
N GLN A 75 17.21 4.07 -9.55
CA GLN A 75 17.88 5.33 -9.24
C GLN A 75 16.89 6.47 -8.98
N GLU A 76 15.80 6.55 -9.76
CA GLU A 76 14.73 7.53 -9.52
C GLU A 76 14.04 7.27 -8.17
N LEU A 77 13.68 6.01 -7.86
CA LEU A 77 13.09 5.64 -6.58
C LEU A 77 14.01 5.96 -5.40
N LYS A 78 15.30 5.65 -5.52
CA LYS A 78 16.32 5.99 -4.53
C LYS A 78 16.40 7.50 -4.32
N ALA A 79 16.47 8.30 -5.39
CA ALA A 79 16.53 9.75 -5.30
C ALA A 79 15.30 10.36 -4.60
N VAL A 80 14.10 9.86 -4.92
CA VAL A 80 12.87 10.29 -4.23
C VAL A 80 12.91 9.95 -2.75
N SER A 81 13.38 8.75 -2.40
CA SER A 81 13.44 8.28 -1.02
C SER A 81 14.48 9.04 -0.19
N ASP A 82 15.68 9.24 -0.75
CA ASP A 82 16.75 10.02 -0.12
C ASP A 82 16.29 11.47 0.15
N MET A 83 15.59 12.07 -0.81
CA MET A 83 14.99 13.39 -0.64
C MET A 83 13.95 13.40 0.48
N ARG A 84 13.01 12.44 0.47
CA ARG A 84 11.97 12.34 1.52
C ARG A 84 12.56 12.18 2.91
N PHE A 85 13.61 11.38 3.04
CA PHE A 85 14.30 11.18 4.30
C PHE A 85 15.03 12.45 4.76
N ARG A 86 15.75 13.12 3.84
CA ARG A 86 16.53 14.34 4.14
C ARG A 86 15.66 15.52 4.56
N PHE A 87 14.49 15.65 3.94
CA PHE A 87 13.55 16.75 4.17
C PHE A 87 12.26 16.27 4.85
N ALA A 88 12.34 15.20 5.65
CA ALA A 88 11.22 14.70 6.42
C ALA A 88 10.69 15.79 7.35
N GLU A 89 9.37 15.97 7.36
CA GLU A 89 8.70 16.90 8.27
C GLU A 89 8.61 16.30 9.69
N GLU A 90 8.39 17.15 10.68
CA GLU A 90 8.17 16.69 12.05
C GLU A 90 6.85 15.93 12.15
N GLU A 91 6.91 14.68 12.62
CA GLU A 91 5.76 13.82 12.83
C GLU A 91 5.19 13.96 14.25
N CYS A 92 3.95 13.53 14.44
CA CYS A 92 3.34 13.46 15.76
C CYS A 92 4.12 12.47 16.65
N ALA A 93 4.57 12.93 17.83
CA ALA A 93 5.41 12.13 18.73
C ALA A 93 4.83 10.75 19.09
N MET A 94 3.49 10.65 19.22
CA MET A 94 2.81 9.38 19.49
C MET A 94 2.95 8.39 18.33
N GLU A 95 2.76 8.86 17.10
CA GLU A 95 2.85 8.02 15.90
C GLU A 95 4.30 7.62 15.67
N PHE A 96 5.22 8.57 15.78
CA PHE A 96 6.66 8.35 15.62
C PHE A 96 7.20 7.30 16.60
N THR A 97 6.89 7.41 17.90
CA THR A 97 7.35 6.44 18.90
C THR A 97 6.73 5.05 18.70
N SER A 98 5.46 4.99 18.31
CA SER A 98 4.79 3.71 18.01
C SER A 98 5.38 3.03 16.78
N HIS A 99 5.70 3.81 15.74
CA HIS A 99 6.34 3.32 14.53
C HIS A 99 7.74 2.81 14.85
N LEU A 100 8.59 3.62 15.48
CA LEU A 100 9.94 3.21 15.87
C LEU A 100 9.96 1.95 16.74
N ALA A 101 9.05 1.85 17.72
CA ALA A 101 8.96 0.65 18.56
C ALA A 101 8.64 -0.60 17.73
N SER A 102 7.77 -0.47 16.71
CA SER A 102 7.45 -1.58 15.81
C SER A 102 8.64 -1.95 14.92
N THR A 103 9.37 -0.97 14.41
CA THR A 103 10.57 -1.17 13.59
C THR A 103 11.69 -1.85 14.38
N LEU A 104 11.90 -1.47 15.65
CA LEU A 104 12.87 -2.08 16.56
C LEU A 104 12.58 -3.55 16.92
N LEU A 105 11.34 -4.02 16.76
CA LEU A 105 11.00 -5.44 16.96
C LEU A 105 11.46 -6.34 15.81
N SER A 106 11.88 -5.76 14.68
CA SER A 106 12.37 -6.53 13.54
C SER A 106 13.71 -7.20 13.89
N PRO A 107 13.80 -8.54 13.84
CA PRO A 107 15.01 -9.27 14.25
C PRO A 107 16.20 -9.07 13.30
N PHE A 108 15.97 -8.46 12.13
CA PHE A 108 16.98 -8.25 11.09
C PHE A 108 17.52 -6.81 11.06
N LEU A 109 17.09 -5.96 11.99
CA LEU A 109 17.43 -4.54 12.01
C LEU A 109 18.54 -4.24 13.04
N ASP A 110 19.59 -3.57 12.59
CA ASP A 110 20.55 -2.94 13.51
C ASP A 110 19.94 -1.65 14.11
N PRO A 111 19.97 -1.46 15.43
CA PRO A 111 19.43 -0.26 16.08
C PRO A 111 19.98 1.07 15.53
N SER A 112 21.21 1.08 15.00
CA SER A 112 21.80 2.27 14.36
C SER A 112 21.10 2.69 13.07
N HIS A 113 20.35 1.78 12.43
CA HIS A 113 19.61 2.03 11.20
C HIS A 113 18.12 2.29 11.41
N VAL A 114 17.64 2.36 12.66
CA VAL A 114 16.20 2.44 12.97
C VAL A 114 15.47 3.59 12.27
N LEU A 115 16.13 4.74 12.12
CA LEU A 115 15.53 5.91 11.48
C LEU A 115 15.50 5.78 9.95
N CYS A 116 16.46 5.09 9.35
CA CYS A 116 16.67 5.09 7.90
C CYS A 116 16.26 3.79 7.19
N ALA A 117 16.08 2.69 7.93
CA ALA A 117 15.89 1.35 7.38
C ALA A 117 14.69 1.22 6.43
N GLU A 118 13.62 1.94 6.70
CA GLU A 118 12.42 1.90 5.84
C GLU A 118 12.47 2.91 4.68
N SER A 119 13.43 3.84 4.72
CA SER A 119 13.48 4.99 3.81
C SER A 119 14.61 4.92 2.79
N ILE A 120 15.72 4.22 3.06
CA ILE A 120 16.90 4.29 2.19
C ILE A 120 17.05 3.04 1.33
N TYR A 121 17.24 3.25 0.03
CA TYR A 121 17.68 2.22 -0.89
C TYR A 121 19.21 2.17 -0.89
N GLN A 122 19.80 1.04 -0.56
CA GLN A 122 21.26 0.88 -0.50
C GLN A 122 21.79 0.22 -1.78
N ASP A 123 21.51 -1.08 -1.93
CA ASP A 123 22.07 -1.89 -2.99
C ASP A 123 21.07 -2.16 -4.13
N TRP A 124 21.60 -2.23 -5.36
CA TRP A 124 20.85 -2.64 -6.53
C TRP A 124 20.98 -4.14 -6.76
N GLU A 125 19.95 -4.89 -6.39
CA GLU A 125 19.90 -6.35 -6.54
C GLU A 125 18.78 -6.77 -7.51
N PRO A 126 19.02 -6.69 -8.83
CA PRO A 126 18.00 -7.00 -9.84
C PRO A 126 17.51 -8.45 -9.75
N GLN A 127 18.31 -9.35 -9.18
CA GLN A 127 17.96 -10.75 -8.99
C GLN A 127 16.76 -10.93 -8.06
N HIS A 128 16.68 -10.17 -6.98
CA HIS A 128 15.55 -10.22 -6.05
C HIS A 128 14.25 -9.72 -6.72
N VAL A 129 14.35 -8.71 -7.59
CA VAL A 129 13.19 -8.23 -8.37
C VAL A 129 12.67 -9.33 -9.30
N LEU A 130 13.56 -10.03 -10.00
CA LEU A 130 13.19 -11.14 -10.88
C LEU A 130 12.55 -12.29 -10.09
N GLN A 131 13.11 -12.66 -8.94
CA GLN A 131 12.53 -13.69 -8.06
C GLN A 131 11.10 -13.33 -7.62
N ILE A 132 10.86 -12.07 -7.27
CA ILE A 132 9.51 -11.60 -6.91
C ILE A 132 8.56 -11.66 -8.11
N LEU A 133 9.02 -11.21 -9.29
CA LEU A 133 8.21 -11.27 -10.52
C LEU A 133 7.85 -12.71 -10.90
N ASP A 134 8.75 -13.66 -10.67
CA ASP A 134 8.50 -15.08 -10.89
C ASP A 134 7.44 -15.64 -9.93
N CYS A 135 7.39 -15.14 -8.69
CA CYS A 135 6.35 -15.48 -7.72
C CYS A 135 4.99 -14.84 -8.04
N MET A 136 4.91 -13.99 -9.07
CA MET A 136 3.68 -13.35 -9.54
C MET A 136 3.19 -13.94 -10.88
N ASP A 137 3.82 -15.00 -11.41
CA ASP A 137 3.33 -15.69 -12.60
C ASP A 137 2.30 -16.78 -12.22
N PRO A 138 1.01 -16.63 -12.56
CA PRO A 138 -0.02 -17.62 -12.24
C PRO A 138 0.15 -18.96 -12.98
N ARG A 139 1.08 -19.05 -13.95
CA ARG A 139 1.39 -20.30 -14.68
C ARG A 139 2.48 -21.11 -13.98
N LYS A 140 3.22 -20.52 -13.04
CA LYS A 140 4.32 -21.19 -12.34
C LYS A 140 3.75 -22.14 -11.29
N GLU A 141 4.29 -23.35 -11.24
CA GLU A 141 3.89 -24.35 -10.24
C GLU A 141 4.16 -23.83 -8.81
N GLY A 142 3.18 -24.02 -7.92
CA GLY A 142 3.26 -23.56 -6.53
C GLY A 142 2.91 -22.09 -6.30
N VAL A 143 2.63 -21.32 -7.35
CA VAL A 143 2.14 -19.94 -7.23
C VAL A 143 0.62 -19.93 -7.22
N ALA A 144 0.03 -19.39 -6.15
CA ALA A 144 -1.41 -19.19 -6.04
C ALA A 144 -1.76 -17.71 -6.26
N MET A 145 -2.66 -17.45 -7.21
CA MET A 145 -3.24 -16.12 -7.42
C MET A 145 -4.64 -16.06 -6.80
N ARG A 146 -4.90 -15.01 -6.04
CA ARG A 146 -6.23 -14.72 -5.46
C ARG A 146 -6.71 -13.35 -5.92
N VAL A 147 -7.96 -13.28 -6.35
CA VAL A 147 -8.61 -12.03 -6.77
C VAL A 147 -9.87 -11.84 -5.95
N ASP A 148 -9.92 -10.78 -5.16
CA ASP A 148 -11.10 -10.41 -4.38
C ASP A 148 -11.91 -9.33 -5.12
N LEU A 149 -13.18 -9.61 -5.40
CA LEU A 149 -14.12 -8.67 -6.03
C LEU A 149 -15.12 -8.17 -4.98
N SER A 150 -15.08 -6.86 -4.70
CA SER A 150 -16.08 -6.20 -3.85
C SER A 150 -17.01 -5.34 -4.70
N THR A 151 -18.32 -5.58 -4.60
CA THR A 151 -19.33 -4.85 -5.38
C THR A 151 -20.64 -4.73 -4.64
N LYS A 152 -21.34 -3.60 -4.83
CA LYS A 152 -22.73 -3.41 -4.35
C LYS A 152 -23.72 -4.30 -5.09
N LYS A 153 -23.39 -4.73 -6.30
CA LYS A 153 -24.22 -5.61 -7.15
C LYS A 153 -23.89 -7.09 -6.91
N PHE A 154 -23.86 -7.50 -5.64
CA PHE A 154 -23.39 -8.83 -5.24
C PHE A 154 -24.21 -9.96 -5.87
N GLY A 155 -25.54 -9.84 -5.91
CA GLY A 155 -26.41 -10.85 -6.52
C GLY A 155 -26.13 -11.09 -8.01
N GLU A 156 -25.90 -10.03 -8.78
CA GLU A 156 -25.53 -10.12 -10.21
C GLU A 156 -24.15 -10.78 -10.38
N ALA A 157 -23.17 -10.37 -9.58
CA ALA A 157 -21.82 -10.93 -9.60
C ALA A 157 -21.82 -12.41 -9.22
N LYS A 158 -22.55 -12.80 -8.16
CA LYS A 158 -22.73 -14.18 -7.72
C LYS A 158 -23.38 -15.03 -8.82
N ALA A 159 -24.42 -14.52 -9.49
CA ALA A 159 -25.05 -15.21 -10.62
C ALA A 159 -24.11 -15.35 -11.83
N ALA A 160 -23.21 -14.39 -12.07
CA ALA A 160 -22.17 -14.50 -13.10
C ALA A 160 -21.11 -15.55 -12.74
N LEU A 161 -20.65 -15.57 -11.49
CA LEU A 161 -19.69 -16.55 -10.97
C LEU A 161 -20.25 -17.98 -11.05
N ARG A 162 -21.52 -18.18 -10.68
CA ARG A 162 -22.20 -19.48 -10.86
C ARG A 162 -22.20 -19.96 -12.30
N ARG A 163 -22.54 -19.07 -13.25
CA ARG A 163 -22.53 -19.40 -14.69
C ARG A 163 -21.12 -19.75 -15.18
N MET A 164 -20.12 -19.00 -14.74
CA MET A 164 -18.72 -19.28 -15.06
C MET A 164 -18.26 -20.63 -14.51
N ALA A 165 -18.54 -20.92 -13.24
CA ALA A 165 -18.21 -22.19 -12.60
C ALA A 165 -18.89 -23.37 -13.33
N GLN A 166 -20.16 -23.23 -13.70
CA GLN A 166 -20.88 -24.26 -14.48
C GLN A 166 -20.28 -24.49 -15.87
N ALA A 167 -19.90 -23.42 -16.58
CA ALA A 167 -19.34 -23.52 -17.92
C ALA A 167 -17.91 -24.09 -17.95
N THR A 168 -17.13 -23.83 -16.89
CA THR A 168 -15.70 -24.21 -16.82
C THR A 168 -15.45 -25.45 -15.96
N GLY A 169 -16.44 -25.89 -15.18
CA GLY A 169 -16.28 -26.95 -14.17
C GLY A 169 -15.47 -26.52 -12.94
N ALA A 170 -15.24 -25.23 -12.74
CA ALA A 170 -14.49 -24.71 -11.59
C ALA A 170 -15.27 -24.89 -10.27
N ALA A 171 -14.54 -25.14 -9.18
CA ALA A 171 -15.16 -25.28 -7.87
C ALA A 171 -15.76 -23.94 -7.42
N LEU A 172 -16.98 -23.99 -6.89
CA LEU A 172 -17.73 -22.85 -6.37
C LEU A 172 -18.05 -23.10 -4.91
N THR A 173 -17.68 -22.17 -4.05
CA THR A 173 -18.02 -22.15 -2.62
C THR A 173 -18.85 -20.91 -2.32
N GLU A 174 -19.95 -21.09 -1.60
CA GLU A 174 -20.77 -20.00 -1.10
C GLU A 174 -20.98 -20.20 0.39
N ASP A 175 -20.65 -19.17 1.17
CA ASP A 175 -20.76 -19.24 2.62
C ASP A 175 -20.87 -17.83 3.21
N ARG A 176 -20.95 -17.77 4.54
CA ARG A 176 -20.99 -16.53 5.32
C ARG A 176 -19.80 -16.48 6.26
N GLU A 177 -19.19 -15.31 6.33
CA GLU A 177 -18.06 -15.07 7.24
C GLU A 177 -18.56 -15.09 8.70
N PRO A 178 -17.92 -15.88 9.61
CA PRO A 178 -18.46 -16.12 10.96
C PRO A 178 -18.63 -14.90 11.87
N TRP A 179 -17.76 -13.89 11.76
CA TRP A 179 -17.71 -12.79 12.73
C TRP A 179 -18.63 -11.61 12.37
N PHE A 180 -18.71 -11.27 11.10
CA PHE A 180 -19.48 -10.13 10.59
C PHE A 180 -20.70 -10.54 9.77
N ASP A 181 -20.90 -11.84 9.57
CA ASP A 181 -22.02 -12.39 8.83
C ASP A 181 -22.09 -11.84 7.38
N PHE A 182 -20.92 -11.65 6.76
CA PHE A 182 -20.80 -11.19 5.38
C PHE A 182 -20.92 -12.37 4.42
N GLU A 183 -21.83 -12.27 3.44
CA GLU A 183 -21.97 -13.27 2.40
C GLU A 183 -20.82 -13.18 1.39
N PHE A 184 -20.20 -14.32 1.08
CA PHE A 184 -19.18 -14.38 0.04
C PHE A 184 -19.40 -15.56 -0.90
N CYS A 185 -18.76 -15.44 -2.06
CA CYS A 185 -18.74 -16.46 -3.10
C CYS A 185 -17.31 -16.56 -3.61
N ALA A 186 -16.73 -17.76 -3.54
CA ALA A 186 -15.39 -18.06 -4.02
C ALA A 186 -15.48 -19.03 -5.19
N VAL A 187 -14.74 -18.74 -6.26
CA VAL A 187 -14.62 -19.62 -7.43
C VAL A 187 -13.14 -19.83 -7.71
N ASP A 188 -12.74 -21.07 -7.94
CA ASP A 188 -11.39 -21.38 -8.41
C ASP A 188 -11.17 -20.70 -9.76
N ILE A 189 -10.08 -19.96 -9.89
CA ILE A 189 -9.79 -19.22 -11.12
C ILE A 189 -9.58 -20.23 -12.25
N PRO A 190 -10.47 -20.28 -13.27
CA PRO A 190 -10.36 -21.27 -14.33
C PRO A 190 -9.07 -21.06 -15.13
N SER A 191 -8.36 -22.15 -15.43
CA SER A 191 -7.10 -22.10 -16.20
C SER A 191 -7.27 -21.47 -17.58
N ILE A 192 -8.44 -21.65 -18.20
CA ILE A 192 -8.81 -21.00 -19.47
C ILE A 192 -8.71 -19.48 -19.40
N MET A 193 -9.12 -18.85 -18.30
CA MET A 193 -9.07 -17.39 -18.15
C MET A 193 -7.62 -16.88 -18.09
N VAL A 194 -6.74 -17.63 -17.42
CA VAL A 194 -5.31 -17.30 -17.38
C VAL A 194 -4.67 -17.50 -18.74
N ALA A 195 -5.01 -18.58 -19.44
CA ALA A 195 -4.51 -18.87 -20.79
C ALA A 195 -4.97 -17.82 -21.82
N GLU A 196 -6.22 -17.37 -21.75
CA GLU A 196 -6.74 -16.29 -22.58
C GLU A 196 -6.08 -14.93 -22.26
N ALA A 197 -5.82 -14.65 -20.98
CA ALA A 197 -5.15 -13.42 -20.55
C ALA A 197 -3.67 -13.36 -20.96
N LEU A 198 -2.98 -14.50 -20.96
CA LEU A 198 -1.55 -14.64 -21.22
C LEU A 198 -1.26 -15.70 -22.31
N PRO A 199 -1.55 -15.42 -23.60
CA PRO A 199 -1.23 -16.35 -24.67
C PRO A 199 0.29 -16.47 -24.85
N SER A 200 0.80 -17.70 -24.95
CA SER A 200 2.25 -18.01 -24.96
C SER A 200 3.06 -17.31 -26.07
N HIS A 201 2.42 -16.87 -27.15
CA HIS A 201 3.07 -16.27 -28.31
C HIS A 201 2.45 -14.94 -28.76
N SER A 202 1.74 -14.24 -27.89
CA SER A 202 1.19 -12.92 -28.26
C SER A 202 2.28 -11.83 -28.24
N PRO A 203 2.31 -10.93 -29.24
CA PRO A 203 3.02 -9.67 -29.09
C PRO A 203 2.45 -8.90 -27.89
N MET A 204 3.31 -8.11 -27.24
CA MET A 204 2.85 -7.21 -26.19
C MET A 204 1.98 -6.11 -26.82
N PRO A 205 0.87 -5.70 -26.19
CA PRO A 205 0.11 -4.54 -26.63
C PRO A 205 1.00 -3.29 -26.66
N GLU A 206 0.87 -2.47 -27.70
CA GLU A 206 1.65 -1.23 -27.83
C GLU A 206 1.32 -0.20 -26.75
N GLU A 207 0.12 -0.27 -26.16
CA GLU A 207 -0.29 0.62 -25.07
C GLU A 207 0.39 0.28 -23.73
N LEU A 208 0.98 -0.91 -23.60
CA LEU A 208 1.66 -1.33 -22.37
C LEU A 208 3.16 -1.06 -22.48
N HIS A 209 3.58 0.04 -21.86
CA HIS A 209 4.99 0.43 -21.80
C HIS A 209 5.40 0.82 -20.37
N LEU A 210 6.70 0.83 -20.12
CA LEU A 210 7.24 1.43 -18.91
C LEU A 210 6.92 2.93 -18.86
N PRO A 211 6.80 3.52 -17.65
CA PRO A 211 6.69 4.97 -17.55
C PRO A 211 7.92 5.65 -18.17
N PRO A 212 7.77 6.87 -18.71
CA PRO A 212 8.92 7.70 -19.06
C PRO A 212 9.68 8.13 -17.79
N ARG A 213 10.92 8.59 -17.97
CA ARG A 213 11.70 9.20 -16.87
C ARG A 213 10.97 10.38 -16.26
N ASN A 214 11.04 10.53 -14.94
CA ASN A 214 10.38 11.63 -14.24
C ASN A 214 11.20 12.94 -14.33
N PRO A 215 10.73 13.98 -15.05
CA PRO A 215 11.45 15.24 -15.16
C PRO A 215 11.32 16.14 -13.92
N PHE A 216 10.45 15.77 -12.96
CA PHE A 216 10.16 16.56 -11.77
C PHE A 216 11.00 16.18 -10.55
N LEU A 217 12.06 15.38 -10.72
CA LEU A 217 12.99 15.10 -9.64
C LEU A 217 13.80 16.38 -9.32
N PRO A 218 13.67 16.94 -8.11
CA PRO A 218 14.43 18.12 -7.74
C PRO A 218 15.91 17.78 -7.59
N THR A 219 16.74 18.66 -8.12
CA THR A 219 18.21 18.53 -8.12
C THR A 219 18.89 19.66 -7.36
N ASP A 220 18.24 20.82 -7.28
CA ASP A 220 18.70 21.97 -6.52
C ASP A 220 17.92 22.08 -5.21
N PHE A 221 18.63 21.90 -4.09
CA PHE A 221 18.10 22.06 -2.74
C PHE A 221 18.75 23.23 -2.01
N SER A 222 19.37 24.16 -2.75
CA SER A 222 19.97 25.35 -2.16
C SER A 222 18.89 26.24 -1.52
N LEU A 223 19.18 26.72 -0.31
CA LEU A 223 18.31 27.66 0.37
C LEU A 223 18.55 29.06 -0.19
N ARG A 224 17.47 29.74 -0.55
CA ARG A 224 17.53 31.17 -0.87
C ARG A 224 17.60 31.95 0.43
N CYS A 225 18.74 32.53 0.73
CA CYS A 225 18.85 33.53 1.80
C CYS A 225 18.32 34.87 1.26
N GLU A 226 17.59 35.62 2.07
CA GLU A 226 17.43 37.04 1.79
C GLU A 226 18.81 37.68 1.91
N ALA A 227 19.29 38.28 0.82
CA ALA A 227 20.50 39.08 0.87
C ALA A 227 20.26 40.15 1.94
N GLY A 228 21.08 40.14 2.99
CA GLY A 228 21.00 41.14 4.04
C GLY A 228 20.93 42.53 3.41
N LEU A 229 19.93 43.31 3.83
CA LEU A 229 19.86 44.74 3.59
C LEU A 229 21.15 45.38 4.15
N GLY A 230 22.19 45.40 3.33
CA GLY A 230 23.45 46.05 3.61
C GLY A 230 23.56 47.30 2.75
N GLY A 231 23.42 48.47 3.37
CA GLY A 231 24.08 49.68 2.87
C GLY A 231 23.23 50.94 2.81
N THR A 232 23.05 51.62 3.94
CA THR A 232 23.14 53.10 3.95
C THR A 232 24.09 53.49 5.08
N GLY A 233 25.18 54.13 4.69
CA GLY A 233 26.35 54.41 5.52
C GLY A 233 26.10 55.29 6.74
N GLY A 234 26.95 55.09 7.73
CA GLY A 234 27.24 56.04 8.80
C GLY A 234 28.75 56.12 8.94
N GLU A 235 29.29 57.32 8.74
CA GLU A 235 30.68 57.68 8.98
C GLU A 235 31.09 57.33 10.42
N GLU A 236 32.20 56.61 10.60
CA GLU A 236 33.01 56.75 11.81
C GLU A 236 34.36 57.34 11.44
N LYS A 237 34.54 58.59 11.90
CA LYS A 237 35.76 59.38 11.81
C LYS A 237 36.87 58.76 12.66
N GLY A 238 38.06 58.69 12.06
CA GLY A 238 39.31 59.21 12.63
C GLY A 238 39.75 58.73 14.01
N GLY A 239 40.76 57.85 14.01
CA GLY A 239 41.59 57.54 15.17
C GLY A 239 42.93 56.99 14.72
N GLU A 240 43.85 57.90 14.39
CA GLU A 240 45.25 57.63 14.06
C GLU A 240 46.04 57.43 15.37
N GLU A 241 46.61 56.24 15.61
CA GLU A 241 47.80 56.13 16.48
C GLU A 241 48.67 54.90 16.15
N LYS A 242 49.88 55.22 15.67
CA LYS A 242 51.19 54.53 15.68
C LYS A 242 51.24 53.15 16.35
N GLY A 243 51.79 52.09 15.73
CA GLY A 243 53.18 51.98 15.28
C GLY A 243 53.97 51.15 16.29
N GLY A 244 54.42 49.94 15.90
CA GLY A 244 55.18 49.06 16.78
C GLY A 244 55.37 47.65 16.23
N GLU A 245 56.30 47.54 15.30
CA GLU A 245 56.94 46.30 14.84
C GLU A 245 57.87 45.77 15.95
N GLU A 246 57.73 44.50 16.36
CA GLU A 246 58.88 43.79 16.94
C GLU A 246 58.76 42.28 16.69
N LYS A 247 59.80 41.75 16.04
CA LYS A 247 60.11 40.33 15.91
C LYS A 247 60.87 39.87 17.15
N GLY A 248 60.57 38.66 17.62
CA GLY A 248 61.33 37.90 18.60
C GLY A 248 60.70 36.55 18.86
#